data_AF-A0A662W2W6-F1
#
_entry.id   AF-A0A662W2W6-F1
#
_cell.length_a   1.000
_cell.length_b   1.000
_cell.length_c   1.000
_cell.angle_alpha   90.00
_cell.angle_beta   90.00
_cell.angle_gamma   90.00
#
_symmetry.space_group_name_H-M   'P 1'
#
loop_
_entity.id
_entity.type
_entity.pdbx_description
1 polymer ?
#
loop_
_entity_poly.entity_id
_entity_poly.type
_entity_poly.pdbx_seq_one_letter_code
_entity_poly.pdbx_strand_id
1 'polypeptide(L)' 'MPELQQKNKHLIIKSRKAVVVAEISDGKILRVYCDNWQRCNEAGILKNGCPAYCEFIIAIKQHLKGKPSKFSIKEL' A
#
# COMPACT_ATOMS: atom_id res chain seq x y z
N MET A 1 -23.99 -7.67 -19.57
CA MET A 1 -22.72 -6.93 -19.59
C MET A 1 -21.75 -7.72 -18.74
N PRO A 2 -20.64 -8.28 -19.27
CA PRO A 2 -19.70 -9.01 -18.44
C PRO A 2 -18.99 -8.01 -17.52
N GLU A 3 -19.26 -8.10 -16.23
CA GLU A 3 -18.52 -7.40 -15.19
C GLU A 3 -17.06 -7.85 -15.27
N LEU A 4 -16.20 -6.99 -15.82
CA LEU A 4 -14.76 -7.20 -15.74
C LEU A 4 -14.41 -7.30 -14.27
N GLN A 5 -14.20 -8.53 -13.79
CA GLN A 5 -13.50 -8.80 -12.54
C GLN A 5 -12.08 -8.27 -12.72
N GLN A 6 -11.90 -6.96 -12.55
CA GLN A 6 -10.59 -6.36 -12.34
C GLN A 6 -10.01 -7.11 -11.15
N LYS A 7 -8.99 -7.92 -11.42
CA LYS A 7 -8.24 -8.67 -10.41
C LYS A 7 -7.48 -7.66 -9.56
N ASN A 8 -8.20 -6.99 -8.67
CA ASN A 8 -7.63 -6.17 -7.64
C ASN A 8 -6.90 -7.13 -6.71
N LYS A 9 -5.58 -7.03 -6.70
CA LYS A 9 -4.73 -7.76 -5.76
C LYS A 9 -4.60 -6.94 -4.49
N HIS A 10 -4.74 -7.58 -3.34
CA HIS A 10 -4.54 -6.91 -2.05
C HIS A 10 -3.16 -7.28 -1.52
N LEU A 11 -2.31 -6.27 -1.35
CA LEU A 11 -1.01 -6.41 -0.71
C LEU A 11 -1.11 -5.97 0.75
N ILE A 12 -0.88 -6.89 1.68
CA ILE A 12 -0.79 -6.58 3.10
C ILE A 12 0.68 -6.43 3.48
N ILE A 13 1.04 -5.25 3.95
CA ILE A 13 2.36 -4.93 4.48
C ILE A 13 2.23 -4.82 6.00
N LYS A 14 2.89 -5.74 6.71
CA LYS A 14 2.95 -5.68 8.18
C LYS A 14 4.33 -5.19 8.61
N SER A 15 4.33 -4.14 9.43
CA SER A 15 5.48 -3.70 10.21
C SER A 15 5.19 -3.89 11.69
N ARG A 16 6.22 -3.85 12.54
CA ARG A 16 6.07 -4.00 14.00
C ARG A 16 5.11 -2.98 14.63
N LYS A 17 4.91 -1.83 13.98
CA LYS A 17 4.14 -0.70 14.52
C LYS A 17 2.87 -0.35 13.71
N ALA A 18 2.68 -0.94 12.53
CA ALA A 18 1.59 -0.58 11.64
C ALA A 18 1.29 -1.69 10.65
N VAL A 19 0.03 -1.78 10.26
CA VAL A 19 -0.44 -2.62 9.15
C VAL A 19 -0.91 -1.70 8.03
N VAL A 20 -0.48 -2.00 6.81
CA VAL A 20 -0.88 -1.29 5.60
C VAL A 20 -1.44 -2.30 4.61
N VAL A 21 -2.56 -1.98 3.99
CA VAL A 21 -3.18 -2.77 2.93
C VAL A 21 -3.23 -1.91 1.69
N ALA A 22 -2.60 -2.35 0.60
CA ALA A 22 -2.65 -1.66 -0.68
C ALA A 22 -3.45 -2.47 -1.70
N GLU A 23 -4.39 -1.81 -2.34
CA GLU A 23 -5.12 -2.35 -3.48
C GLU A 23 -4.32 -2.06 -4.74
N ILE A 24 -3.89 -3.12 -5.42
CA ILE A 24 -3.16 -3.06 -6.68
C ILE A 24 -4.07 -3.50 -7.80
N SER A 25 -4.15 -2.71 -8.86
CA SER A 25 -4.79 -3.09 -10.10
C SER A 25 -3.87 -2.77 -11.26
N ASP A 26 -3.66 -3.74 -12.15
CA ASP A 26 -2.78 -3.60 -13.32
C ASP A 26 -1.35 -3.10 -12.98
N GLY A 27 -0.81 -3.54 -11.83
CA GLY A 27 0.52 -3.11 -11.36
C GLY A 27 0.60 -1.68 -10.82
N LYS A 28 -0.54 -0.99 -10.66
CA LYS A 28 -0.64 0.34 -10.06
C LYS A 28 -1.35 0.27 -8.71
N ILE A 29 -0.91 1.13 -7.79
CA ILE A 29 -1.54 1.29 -6.49
C ILE A 29 -2.81 2.14 -6.70
N LEU A 30 -3.98 1.55 -6.47
CA LEU A 30 -5.26 2.25 -6.51
C LEU A 30 -5.57 2.93 -5.18
N ARG A 31 -5.47 2.15 -4.09
CA ARG A 31 -5.80 2.60 -2.73
C ARG A 31 -4.83 2.03 -1.73
N VAL A 32 -4.65 2.75 -0.64
CA VAL A 32 -3.78 2.35 0.46
C VAL A 32 -4.50 2.66 1.76
N TYR A 33 -4.79 1.61 2.53
CA TYR A 33 -5.31 1.67 3.87
C TYR A 33 -4.16 1.50 4.83
N CYS A 34 -3.94 2.46 5.71
CA CYS A 34 -2.90 2.41 6.72
C CYS A 34 -3.56 2.54 8.09
N ASP A 35 -3.28 1.60 9.00
CA ASP A 35 -3.77 1.71 10.38
C ASP A 35 -3.17 2.93 11.10
N ASN A 36 -1.97 3.35 10.69
CA ASN A 36 -1.30 4.54 11.19
C ASN A 36 -1.78 5.85 10.52
N TRP A 37 -2.90 5.81 9.77
CA TRP A 37 -3.45 6.96 9.05
C TRP A 37 -3.70 8.16 9.97
N GLN A 38 -4.29 7.91 11.16
CA GLN A 38 -4.60 8.98 12.10
C GLN A 38 -3.33 9.74 12.53
N ARG A 39 -2.26 9.02 12.90
CA ARG A 39 -0.98 9.65 13.26
C ARG A 39 -0.34 10.41 12.10
N CYS A 40 -0.43 9.87 10.88
CA CYS A 40 0.08 10.57 9.70
C CYS A 40 -0.75 11.83 9.39
N ASN A 41 -2.05 11.83 9.67
CA ASN A 41 -2.90 13.01 9.53
C ASN A 41 -2.58 14.07 10.60
N GLU A 42 -2.44 13.66 11.86
CA GLU A 42 -2.02 14.52 12.98
C GLU A 42 -0.65 15.15 12.74
N ALA A 43 0.28 14.41 12.15
CA ALA A 43 1.59 14.91 11.74
C ALA A 43 1.57 15.79 10.47
N GLY A 44 0.41 16.02 9.86
CA GLY A 44 0.26 16.84 8.65
C GLY A 44 0.76 16.20 7.35
N ILE A 45 1.01 14.89 7.36
CA ILE A 45 1.65 14.15 6.26
C ILE A 45 0.63 13.79 5.14
N LEU A 46 -0.65 13.62 5.47
CA LEU A 46 -1.68 13.01 4.62
C LEU A 46 -2.62 13.96 3.87
N LYS A 47 -2.29 15.26 3.72
CA LYS A 47 -3.20 16.26 3.13
C LYS A 47 -3.82 15.88 1.77
N ASN A 48 -3.18 15.01 0.96
CA ASN A 48 -3.69 14.51 -0.32
C ASN A 48 -3.50 12.98 -0.48
N GLY A 49 -3.57 12.22 0.62
CA GLY A 49 -3.32 10.77 0.63
C GLY A 49 -1.88 10.40 1.01
N CYS A 50 -1.59 9.10 1.01
CA CYS A 50 -0.29 8.58 1.45
C CYS A 50 0.86 9.17 0.62
N PRO A 51 1.84 9.86 1.23
CA PRO A 51 2.90 10.49 0.47
C PRO A 51 3.73 9.45 -0.28
N ALA A 52 4.23 9.83 -1.46
CA ALA A 52 5.06 8.96 -2.28
C ALA A 52 6.37 8.52 -1.59
N TYR A 53 6.83 9.28 -0.58
CA TYR A 53 7.99 8.98 0.25
C TYR A 53 7.68 8.06 1.44
N CYS A 54 6.43 7.63 1.63
CA CYS A 54 6.08 6.71 2.69
C CYS A 54 6.82 5.37 2.51
N GLU A 55 7.46 4.87 3.56
CA GLU A 55 8.23 3.62 3.55
C GLU A 55 7.42 2.42 3.02
N PHE A 56 6.12 2.38 3.32
CA PHE A 56 5.20 1.35 2.84
C PHE A 56 4.92 1.47 1.34
N ILE A 57 4.72 2.68 0.82
CA ILE A 57 4.53 2.93 -0.61
C ILE A 57 5.79 2.54 -1.39
N ILE A 58 6.96 2.90 -0.86
CA ILE A 58 8.25 2.54 -1.45
C ILE A 58 8.40 1.02 -1.45
N ALA A 59 8.04 0.34 -0.35
CA ALA A 59 8.08 -1.12 -0.25
C ALA A 59 7.16 -1.80 -1.27
N ILE A 60 5.92 -1.31 -1.42
CA ILE A 60 4.98 -1.81 -2.44
C ILE A 60 5.57 -1.65 -3.84
N LYS A 61 6.08 -0.45 -4.17
CA LYS A 61 6.71 -0.20 -5.48
C LYS A 61 7.93 -1.08 -5.72
N GLN A 62 8.73 -1.34 -4.68
CA GLN A 62 9.88 -2.25 -4.79
C GLN A 62 9.42 -3.68 -5.04
N HIS A 63 8.41 -4.16 -4.32
CA HIS A 63 7.84 -5.48 -4.51
C HIS A 63 7.23 -5.67 -5.91
N LEU A 64 6.48 -4.67 -6.40
CA LEU A 64 5.95 -4.67 -7.77
C LEU A 64 7.06 -4.67 -8.84
N LYS A 65 8.25 -4.15 -8.51
CA LYS A 65 9.46 -4.21 -9.35
C LYS A 65 10.27 -5.50 -9.16
N GLY A 66 9.81 -6.45 -8.35
CA GLY A 66 10.54 -7.68 -8.03
C GLY A 66 11.76 -7.47 -7.13
N LYS A 67 11.87 -6.32 -6.45
CA LYS A 67 12.97 -6.03 -5.52
C LYS A 67 12.60 -6.45 -4.09
N PRO A 68 13.57 -6.98 -3.32
CA PRO A 68 13.35 -7.31 -1.92
C PRO A 68 13.04 -6.03 -1.13
N SER A 69 11.97 -6.07 -0.35
CA SER A 69 11.59 -4.98 0.55
C SER A 69 11.94 -5.34 1.99
N LYS A 70 12.24 -4.33 2.81
CA LYS A 70 12.49 -4.52 4.26
C LYS A 70 11.26 -4.96 5.06
N PHE A 71 10.06 -4.90 4.47
CA PHE A 71 8.80 -5.21 5.13
C PHE A 71 8.26 -6.56 4.68
N SER A 72 7.55 -7.24 5.56
CA SER A 72 6.79 -8.44 5.23
C SER A 72 5.56 -8.05 4.41
N ILE A 73 5.62 -8.30 3.11
CA ILE A 73 4.53 -8.09 2.16
C ILE A 73 3.90 -9.45 1.90
N LYS A 74 2.59 -9.56 2.10
CA LYS A 74 1.80 -10.76 1.86
C LYS A 74 0.71 -10.45 0.86
N GLU A 75 0.66 -11.23 -0.22
CA GLU A 75 -0.40 -11.16 -1.24
C GLU A 75 -1.60 -12.00 -0.76
N LEU A 76 -2.81 -11.48 -1.00
CA LEU A 76 -4.09 -12.16 -0.74
C LEU A 76 -4.70 -12.65 -2.04
#